data_AF-A0A420E450-F1
#
_entry.id   AF-A0A420E450-F1
#
_cell.length_a   1.000
_cell.length_b   1.000
_cell.length_c   1.000
_cell.angle_alpha   90.00
_cell.angle_beta   90.00
_cell.angle_gamma   90.00
#
_symmetry.space_group_name_H-M   'P 1'
#
loop_
_entity.id
_entity.type
_entity.pdbx_description
1 polymer ?
#
loop_
_entity_poly.entity_id
_entity_poly.type
_entity_poly.pdbx_seq_one_letter_code
_entity_poly.pdbx_strand_id
1 'polypeptide(L)'
;MKKVTSDIKTLDFNNKMKINDYVTGIISIIAIVISVIAYIQNSRIEKRQLRIEKLEEMLEITHILMGNYQYFEDTNYFKNDIISGTKNESEKENYLRQVKGLRKISETIDLQNKLTRLFVLNNSYLPKKELKEKIGTFIAVYTSIAENTITHPYKTIKLPFNNFPKRWDFLDFTHEVQNELISEMDLGYKDSIDYKNTYERKFKERYKLK
;
A
#
# COMPACT_ATOMS: atom_id res chain seq x y z
N MET A 1 -29.86 71.56 -35.91
CA MET A 1 -29.00 70.44 -36.34
C MET A 1 -28.08 69.86 -35.24
N LYS A 2 -27.57 70.64 -34.26
CA LYS A 2 -26.68 70.11 -33.19
C LYS A 2 -27.29 69.10 -32.20
N LYS A 3 -28.61 69.11 -31.98
CA LYS A 3 -29.30 68.28 -30.97
C LYS A 3 -29.42 66.80 -31.39
N VAL A 4 -29.69 66.54 -32.67
CA VAL A 4 -29.81 65.18 -33.22
C VAL A 4 -28.48 64.42 -33.17
N THR A 5 -27.35 65.11 -33.34
CA THR A 5 -26.01 64.49 -33.31
C THR A 5 -25.53 64.16 -31.88
N SER A 6 -26.01 64.86 -30.85
CA SER A 6 -25.70 64.49 -29.46
C SER A 6 -26.51 63.28 -29.00
N ASP A 7 -27.79 63.22 -29.39
CA ASP A 7 -28.70 62.16 -28.96
C ASP A 7 -28.33 60.79 -29.57
N ILE A 8 -27.78 60.77 -30.79
CA ILE A 8 -27.26 59.54 -31.43
C ILE A 8 -25.99 59.03 -30.73
N LYS A 9 -25.11 59.94 -30.26
CA LYS A 9 -23.87 59.54 -29.56
C LYS A 9 -24.13 59.01 -28.15
N THR A 10 -25.13 59.54 -27.44
CA THR A 10 -25.53 59.04 -26.11
C THR A 10 -26.24 57.68 -26.19
N LEU A 11 -27.04 57.44 -27.24
CA LEU A 11 -27.64 56.13 -27.51
C LEU A 11 -26.59 55.05 -27.83
N ASP A 12 -25.58 55.36 -28.66
CA ASP A 12 -24.50 54.42 -29.00
C ASP A 12 -23.59 54.12 -27.79
N PHE A 13 -23.31 55.12 -26.94
CA PHE A 13 -22.53 54.94 -25.70
C PHE A 13 -23.26 54.06 -24.68
N ASN A 14 -24.56 54.30 -24.46
CA ASN A 14 -25.37 53.50 -23.53
C ASN A 14 -25.56 52.05 -24.01
N ASN A 15 -25.64 51.82 -25.32
CA ASN A 15 -25.69 50.47 -25.87
C ASN A 15 -24.34 49.74 -25.75
N LYS A 16 -23.21 50.42 -26.00
CA LYS A 16 -21.87 49.84 -25.78
C LYS A 16 -21.60 49.49 -24.32
N MET A 17 -22.01 50.36 -23.38
CA MET A 17 -21.88 50.10 -21.95
C MET A 17 -22.71 48.90 -21.52
N LYS A 18 -23.98 48.80 -21.96
CA LYS A 18 -24.83 47.63 -21.70
C LYS A 18 -24.24 46.34 -22.28
N ILE A 19 -23.73 46.35 -23.51
CA ILE A 19 -23.10 45.16 -24.13
C ILE A 19 -21.87 44.73 -23.32
N ASN A 20 -21.05 45.70 -22.88
CA ASN A 20 -19.88 45.40 -22.05
C ASN A 20 -20.26 44.81 -20.68
N ASP A 21 -21.34 45.29 -20.08
CA ASP A 21 -21.88 44.75 -18.83
C ASP A 21 -22.44 43.33 -19.00
N TYR A 22 -23.13 43.05 -20.11
CA TYR A 22 -23.59 41.70 -20.47
C TYR A 22 -22.42 40.74 -20.70
N VAL A 23 -21.39 41.17 -21.45
CA VAL A 23 -20.19 40.37 -21.69
C VAL A 23 -19.44 40.10 -20.38
N THR A 24 -19.30 41.12 -19.52
CA THR A 24 -18.68 40.98 -18.19
C THR A 24 -19.46 39.99 -17.33
N GLY A 25 -20.79 40.09 -17.29
CA GLY A 25 -21.65 39.15 -16.57
C GLY A 25 -21.53 37.72 -17.06
N ILE A 26 -21.46 37.49 -18.38
CA ILE A 26 -21.24 36.17 -18.98
C ILE A 26 -19.85 35.63 -18.58
N ILE A 27 -18.80 36.45 -18.65
CA ILE A 27 -17.45 36.07 -18.23
C ILE A 27 -17.41 35.69 -16.75
N SER A 28 -18.10 36.44 -15.88
CA SER A 28 -18.21 36.13 -14.46
C SER A 28 -18.92 34.79 -14.20
N ILE A 29 -20.02 34.51 -14.91
CA ILE A 29 -20.74 33.23 -14.79
C ILE A 29 -19.83 32.07 -15.25
N ILE A 30 -19.13 32.21 -16.38
CA ILE A 30 -18.18 31.22 -16.87
C ILE A 30 -17.06 30.98 -15.84
N ALA A 31 -16.51 32.04 -15.25
CA ALA A 31 -15.47 31.94 -14.23
C ALA A 31 -15.95 31.18 -12.97
N ILE A 32 -17.19 31.41 -12.54
CA ILE A 32 -17.80 30.67 -11.42
C ILE A 32 -17.94 29.19 -11.78
N VAL A 33 -18.46 28.87 -12.97
CA VAL A 33 -18.61 27.47 -13.43
C VAL A 33 -17.26 26.76 -13.51
N ILE A 34 -16.23 27.40 -14.07
CA ILE A 34 -14.87 26.84 -14.12
C ILE A 34 -14.34 26.60 -12.71
N SER A 35 -14.55 27.54 -11.77
CA SER A 35 -14.10 27.41 -10.39
C SER A 35 -14.76 26.22 -9.68
N VAL A 36 -16.07 26.03 -9.87
CA VAL A 36 -16.80 24.88 -9.30
C VAL A 36 -16.29 23.56 -9.89
N ILE A 37 -16.10 23.50 -11.21
CA ILE A 37 -15.57 22.30 -11.88
C ILE A 37 -14.17 21.99 -11.36
N ALA A 38 -13.29 22.99 -11.27
CA ALA A 38 -11.93 22.85 -10.78
C ALA A 38 -11.91 22.34 -9.33
N TYR A 39 -12.77 22.88 -8.46
CA TYR A 39 -12.89 22.42 -7.08
C TYR A 39 -13.29 20.94 -6.98
N ILE A 40 -14.29 20.51 -7.76
CA ILE A 40 -14.75 19.11 -7.77
C ILE A 40 -13.65 18.19 -8.31
N GLN A 41 -12.94 18.60 -9.37
CA GLN A 41 -11.82 17.84 -9.91
C GLN A 41 -10.69 17.72 -8.90
N ASN A 42 -10.32 18.83 -8.24
CA ASN A 42 -9.25 18.86 -7.25
C ASN A 42 -9.58 17.95 -6.06
N SER A 43 -10.81 18.01 -5.52
CA SER A 43 -11.23 17.13 -4.43
C SER A 43 -11.17 15.64 -4.80
N ARG A 44 -11.50 15.29 -6.06
CA ARG A 44 -11.37 13.89 -6.55
C ARG A 44 -9.92 13.46 -6.65
N ILE A 45 -9.04 14.35 -7.12
CA ILE A 45 -7.60 14.09 -7.24
C ILE A 45 -6.99 13.89 -5.85
N GLU A 46 -7.27 14.77 -4.89
CA GLU A 46 -6.79 14.66 -3.52
C GLU A 46 -7.20 13.33 -2.87
N LYS A 47 -8.48 12.94 -3.00
CA LYS A 47 -8.98 11.65 -2.51
C LYS A 47 -8.27 10.47 -3.16
N ARG A 48 -8.01 10.55 -4.47
CA ARG A 48 -7.28 9.51 -5.20
C ARG A 48 -5.83 9.42 -4.73
N GLN A 49 -5.14 10.55 -4.58
CA GLN A 49 -3.75 10.61 -4.10
C GLN A 49 -3.62 10.03 -2.70
N LEU A 50 -4.49 10.44 -1.78
CA LEU A 50 -4.51 9.90 -0.42
C LEU A 50 -4.73 8.38 -0.44
N ARG A 51 -5.63 7.88 -1.30
CA ARG A 51 -5.85 6.44 -1.43
C ARG A 51 -4.62 5.71 -1.97
N ILE A 52 -3.94 6.25 -2.98
CA ILE A 52 -2.71 5.69 -3.53
C ILE A 52 -1.63 5.63 -2.44
N GLU A 53 -1.42 6.71 -1.70
CA GLU A 53 -0.45 6.77 -0.60
C GLU A 53 -0.72 5.66 0.43
N LYS A 54 -1.99 5.37 0.75
CA LYS A 54 -2.34 4.27 1.67
C LYS A 54 -2.13 2.89 1.09
N LEU A 55 -2.26 2.71 -0.23
CA LEU A 55 -1.94 1.45 -0.90
C LEU A 55 -0.43 1.24 -0.98
N GLU A 56 0.35 2.30 -1.23
CA GLU A 56 1.82 2.28 -1.16
C GLU A 56 2.31 1.89 0.23
N GLU A 57 1.67 2.43 1.27
CA GLU A 57 1.98 2.06 2.66
C GLU A 57 1.70 0.56 2.93
N MET A 58 0.60 0.00 2.41
CA MET A 58 0.33 -1.45 2.50
C MET A 58 1.40 -2.28 1.76
N LEU A 59 1.83 -1.81 0.58
CA LEU A 59 2.89 -2.45 -0.19
C LEU A 59 4.22 -2.47 0.56
N GLU A 60 4.61 -1.35 1.15
CA GLU A 60 5.83 -1.26 1.96
C GLU A 60 5.78 -2.24 3.14
N ILE A 61 4.66 -2.24 3.88
CA ILE A 61 4.50 -3.13 5.04
C ILE A 61 4.56 -4.60 4.61
N THR A 62 3.79 -5.00 3.59
CA THR A 62 3.79 -6.40 3.11
C THR A 62 5.17 -6.82 2.60
N HIS A 63 5.90 -5.93 1.94
CA HIS A 63 7.26 -6.18 1.46
C HIS A 63 8.26 -6.39 2.60
N ILE A 64 8.26 -5.50 3.60
CA ILE A 64 9.14 -5.63 4.78
C ILE A 64 8.86 -6.91 5.54
N LEU A 65 7.58 -7.23 5.75
CA LEU A 65 7.18 -8.45 6.45
C LEU A 65 7.60 -9.69 5.66
N MET A 66 7.38 -9.72 4.35
CA MET A 66 7.84 -10.83 3.50
C MET A 66 9.35 -11.05 3.58
N GLY A 67 10.14 -9.98 3.51
CA GLY A 67 11.60 -10.06 3.59
C GLY A 67 12.12 -10.65 4.90
N ASN A 68 11.31 -10.64 5.96
CA ASN A 68 11.67 -11.16 7.28
C ASN A 68 10.98 -12.49 7.63
N TYR A 69 10.03 -12.96 6.82
CA TYR A 69 9.22 -14.14 7.12
C TYR A 69 10.05 -15.39 7.38
N GLN A 70 11.15 -15.57 6.64
CA GLN A 70 12.03 -16.72 6.78
C GLN A 70 12.54 -16.90 8.22
N TYR A 71 12.86 -15.81 8.93
CA TYR A 71 13.36 -15.91 10.31
C TYR A 71 12.31 -16.49 11.26
N PHE A 72 11.02 -16.23 10.99
CA PHE A 72 9.91 -16.80 11.74
C PHE A 72 9.69 -18.26 11.38
N GLU A 73 9.74 -18.61 10.08
CA GLU A 73 9.64 -20.00 9.62
C GLU A 73 10.75 -20.88 10.23
N ASP A 74 12.00 -20.44 10.11
CA ASP A 74 13.18 -21.16 10.62
C ASP A 74 13.04 -21.38 12.15
N THR A 75 12.69 -20.32 12.90
CA THR A 75 12.50 -20.41 14.36
C THR A 75 11.36 -21.36 14.72
N ASN A 76 10.25 -21.33 13.96
CA ASN A 76 9.11 -22.22 14.16
C ASN A 76 9.47 -23.69 13.92
N TYR A 77 10.27 -23.96 12.89
CA TYR A 77 10.77 -25.31 12.60
C TYR A 77 11.61 -25.84 13.77
N PHE A 78 12.60 -25.06 14.23
CA PHE A 78 13.43 -25.47 15.37
C PHE A 78 12.64 -25.64 16.66
N LYS A 79 11.62 -24.80 16.91
CA LYS A 79 10.76 -24.91 18.09
C LYS A 79 10.11 -26.30 18.20
N ASN A 80 9.58 -26.82 17.09
CA ASN A 80 8.92 -28.13 17.07
C ASN A 80 9.89 -29.26 17.44
N ASP A 81 11.14 -29.18 16.96
CA ASP A 81 12.19 -30.13 17.31
C ASP A 81 12.54 -30.06 18.80
N ILE A 82 12.67 -28.85 19.37
CA ILE A 82 12.97 -28.66 20.80
C ILE A 82 11.85 -29.20 21.70
N ILE A 83 10.58 -28.91 21.38
CA ILE A 83 9.42 -29.36 22.17
C ILE A 83 9.28 -30.89 22.13
N SER A 84 9.64 -31.53 21.02
CA SER A 84 9.60 -32.99 20.88
C SER A 84 10.61 -33.73 21.78
N GLY A 85 11.54 -33.02 22.42
CA GLY A 85 12.55 -33.59 23.33
C GLY A 85 13.65 -34.37 22.61
N THR A 86 13.75 -34.26 21.29
CA THR A 86 14.71 -35.02 20.45
C THR A 86 16.11 -34.41 20.40
N LYS A 87 16.32 -33.26 21.06
CA LYS A 87 17.47 -32.37 20.85
C LYS A 87 18.37 -32.23 22.08
N ASN A 88 19.67 -32.10 21.84
CA ASN A 88 20.67 -31.97 22.91
C ASN A 88 20.74 -30.52 23.46
N GLU A 89 21.52 -30.32 24.53
CA GLU A 89 21.60 -29.02 25.21
C GLU A 89 22.21 -27.91 24.33
N SER A 90 23.15 -28.25 23.45
CA SER A 90 23.75 -27.30 22.50
C SER A 90 22.72 -26.79 21.48
N GLU A 91 21.82 -27.67 21.02
CA GLU A 91 20.74 -27.29 20.10
C GLU A 91 19.71 -26.37 20.78
N LYS A 92 19.43 -26.58 22.07
CA LYS A 92 18.59 -25.66 22.86
C LYS A 92 19.23 -24.28 22.98
N GLU A 93 20.53 -24.20 23.26
CA GLU A 93 21.23 -22.91 23.31
C GLU A 93 21.18 -22.17 21.97
N ASN A 94 21.36 -22.90 20.86
CA ASN A 94 21.25 -22.32 19.52
C ASN A 94 19.83 -21.80 19.25
N TYR A 95 18.80 -22.55 19.63
CA TYR A 95 17.41 -22.08 19.54
C TYR A 95 17.17 -20.81 20.34
N LEU A 96 17.67 -20.73 21.59
CA LEU A 96 17.55 -19.52 22.41
C LEU A 96 18.23 -18.30 21.77
N ARG A 97 19.39 -18.50 21.12
CA ARG A 97 20.05 -17.44 20.35
C ARG A 97 19.20 -16.99 19.16
N GLN A 98 18.57 -17.93 18.45
CA GLN A 98 17.67 -17.61 17.35
C GLN A 98 16.45 -16.83 17.82
N VAL A 99 15.77 -17.25 18.90
CA VAL A 99 14.63 -16.51 19.48
C VAL A 99 15.03 -15.09 19.88
N LYS A 100 16.22 -14.92 20.47
CA LYS A 100 16.75 -13.58 20.80
C LYS A 100 17.04 -12.74 19.55
N GLY A 101 17.56 -13.36 18.48
CA GLY A 101 17.76 -12.71 17.19
C GLY A 101 16.43 -12.28 16.56
N LEU A 102 15.44 -13.17 16.56
CA LEU A 102 14.09 -12.90 16.05
C LEU A 102 13.41 -11.75 16.78
N ARG A 103 13.56 -11.66 18.10
CA ARG A 103 13.07 -10.51 18.89
C ARG A 103 13.68 -9.19 18.43
N LYS A 104 14.99 -9.13 18.23
CA LYS A 104 15.66 -7.93 17.72
C LYS A 104 15.19 -7.56 16.32
N ILE A 105 15.01 -8.54 15.45
CA ILE A 105 14.46 -8.33 14.10
C ILE A 105 13.06 -7.74 14.20
N SER A 106 12.19 -8.34 15.03
CA SER A 106 10.82 -7.87 15.28
C SER A 106 10.75 -6.44 15.81
N GLU A 107 11.65 -6.07 16.72
CA GLU A 107 11.78 -4.70 17.24
C GLU A 107 12.26 -3.73 16.15
N THR A 108 13.25 -4.15 15.36
CA THR A 108 13.84 -3.32 14.29
C THR A 108 12.85 -3.01 13.18
N ILE A 109 12.01 -3.98 12.79
CA ILE A 109 10.98 -3.78 11.77
C ILE A 109 9.70 -3.18 12.34
N ASP A 110 9.63 -2.91 13.64
CA ASP A 110 8.43 -2.44 14.34
C ASP A 110 7.19 -3.31 14.03
N LEU A 111 7.36 -4.63 14.21
CA LEU A 111 6.41 -5.66 13.75
C LEU A 111 4.98 -5.39 14.21
N GLN A 112 4.79 -5.09 15.49
CA GLN A 112 3.47 -4.91 16.09
C GLN A 112 2.74 -3.72 15.47
N ASN A 113 3.42 -2.59 15.30
CA ASN A 113 2.82 -1.41 14.69
C ASN A 113 2.55 -1.63 13.21
N LYS A 114 3.46 -2.30 12.47
CA LYS A 114 3.24 -2.63 11.06
C LYS A 114 2.03 -3.54 10.85
N LEU A 115 1.88 -4.61 11.65
CA LEU A 115 0.72 -5.50 11.56
C LEU A 115 -0.59 -4.77 11.92
N THR A 116 -0.57 -3.97 13.00
CA THR A 116 -1.73 -3.16 13.41
C THR A 116 -2.11 -2.14 12.33
N ARG A 117 -1.11 -1.46 11.76
CA ARG A 117 -1.30 -0.48 10.71
C ARG A 117 -1.86 -1.13 9.46
N LEU A 118 -1.30 -2.25 9.02
CA LEU A 118 -1.80 -3.00 7.87
C LEU A 118 -3.26 -3.44 8.08
N PHE A 119 -3.62 -3.88 9.29
CA PHE A 119 -5.00 -4.22 9.62
C PHE A 119 -5.95 -3.01 9.50
N VAL A 120 -5.57 -1.85 10.04
CA VAL A 120 -6.38 -0.62 9.94
C VAL A 120 -6.53 -0.19 8.49
N LEU A 121 -5.43 -0.19 7.74
CA LEU A 121 -5.42 0.17 6.33
C LEU A 121 -6.33 -0.77 5.53
N ASN A 122 -6.17 -2.09 5.69
CA ASN A 122 -6.95 -3.12 5.01
C ASN A 122 -8.45 -2.93 5.22
N ASN A 123 -8.85 -2.54 6.43
CA ASN A 123 -10.26 -2.33 6.75
C ASN A 123 -10.83 -1.00 6.24
N SER A 124 -10.00 0.02 6.08
CA SER A 124 -10.45 1.40 5.84
C SER A 124 -10.34 1.84 4.39
N TYR A 125 -9.39 1.29 3.61
CA TYR A 125 -9.03 1.84 2.29
C TYR A 125 -9.19 0.86 1.12
N LEU A 126 -9.47 -0.42 1.38
CA LEU A 126 -9.69 -1.43 0.34
C LEU A 126 -11.17 -1.71 0.07
N PRO A 127 -11.65 -1.49 -1.17
CA PRO A 127 -13.04 -1.76 -1.54
C PRO A 127 -13.27 -3.20 -2.03
N LYS A 128 -12.23 -3.89 -2.51
CA LYS A 128 -12.34 -5.25 -3.06
C LYS A 128 -12.36 -6.27 -1.93
N LYS A 129 -13.45 -7.03 -1.84
CA LYS A 129 -13.66 -8.04 -0.80
C LYS A 129 -12.55 -9.11 -0.80
N GLU A 130 -12.18 -9.60 -1.98
CA GLU A 130 -11.17 -10.66 -2.11
C GLU A 130 -9.77 -10.19 -1.68
N LEU A 131 -9.28 -9.06 -2.21
CA LEU A 131 -7.98 -8.49 -1.80
C LEU A 131 -7.95 -8.21 -0.28
N LYS A 132 -9.07 -7.74 0.27
CA LYS A 132 -9.21 -7.52 1.71
C LYS A 132 -9.10 -8.81 2.52
N GLU A 133 -9.66 -9.91 2.04
CA GLU A 133 -9.56 -11.25 2.64
C GLU A 133 -8.15 -11.83 2.50
N LYS A 134 -7.48 -11.63 1.36
CA LYS A 134 -6.08 -12.06 1.16
C LYS A 134 -5.13 -11.34 2.12
N ILE A 135 -5.23 -10.02 2.23
CA ILE A 135 -4.43 -9.25 3.20
C ILE A 135 -4.80 -9.62 4.65
N GLY A 136 -6.09 -9.86 4.92
CA GLY A 136 -6.53 -10.38 6.22
C GLY A 136 -5.86 -11.71 6.57
N THR A 137 -5.77 -12.62 5.61
CA THR A 137 -5.08 -13.91 5.74
C THR A 137 -3.58 -13.73 5.94
N PHE A 138 -2.94 -12.84 5.16
CA PHE A 138 -1.54 -12.46 5.33
C PHE A 138 -1.25 -12.00 6.76
N ILE A 139 -2.04 -11.05 7.28
CA ILE A 139 -1.92 -10.54 8.66
C ILE A 139 -2.08 -11.69 9.66
N ALA A 140 -3.09 -12.54 9.47
CA ALA A 140 -3.40 -13.62 10.41
C ALA A 140 -2.30 -14.69 10.47
N VAL A 141 -1.74 -15.10 9.33
CA VAL A 141 -0.61 -16.02 9.26
C VAL A 141 0.61 -15.42 9.94
N TYR A 142 0.95 -14.16 9.63
CA TYR A 142 2.13 -13.50 10.18
C TYR A 142 2.00 -13.29 11.70
N THR A 143 0.81 -12.88 12.16
CA THR A 143 0.52 -12.71 13.59
C THR A 143 0.62 -14.05 14.32
N SER A 144 0.06 -15.12 13.74
CA SER A 144 0.11 -16.46 14.33
C SER A 144 1.54 -16.99 14.44
N ILE A 145 2.37 -16.86 13.39
CA ILE A 145 3.75 -17.35 13.45
C ILE A 145 4.59 -16.51 14.42
N ALA A 146 4.39 -15.19 14.46
CA ALA A 146 5.06 -14.31 15.41
C ALA A 146 4.67 -14.66 16.86
N GLU A 147 3.39 -14.88 17.14
CA GLU A 147 2.92 -15.28 18.46
C GLU A 147 3.49 -16.66 18.86
N ASN A 148 3.54 -17.60 17.91
CA ASN A 148 4.08 -18.94 18.17
C ASN A 148 5.58 -18.90 18.49
N THR A 149 6.34 -18.02 17.85
CA THR A 149 7.82 -18.01 17.93
C THR A 149 8.38 -17.00 18.94
N ILE A 150 7.80 -15.81 19.05
CA ILE A 150 8.31 -14.72 19.91
C ILE A 150 7.67 -14.75 21.30
N THR A 151 6.33 -14.80 21.34
CA THR A 151 5.54 -14.72 22.57
C THR A 151 5.57 -16.04 23.32
N HIS A 152 5.47 -17.15 22.58
CA HIS A 152 5.33 -18.48 23.15
C HIS A 152 6.42 -19.46 22.68
N PRO A 153 7.72 -19.12 22.79
CA PRO A 153 8.81 -19.92 22.22
C PRO A 153 8.94 -21.33 22.82
N TYR A 154 8.43 -21.59 24.02
CA TYR A 154 8.66 -22.85 24.74
C TYR A 154 7.44 -23.76 24.86
N LYS A 155 6.30 -23.36 24.30
CA LYS A 155 5.05 -24.13 24.44
C LYS A 155 4.27 -24.16 23.14
N THR A 156 3.60 -25.28 22.89
CA THR A 156 2.59 -25.36 21.84
C THR A 156 1.34 -24.64 22.31
N ILE A 157 0.81 -23.77 21.46
CA ILE A 157 -0.43 -23.03 21.70
C ILE A 157 -1.39 -23.32 20.56
N LYS A 158 -2.69 -23.21 20.82
CA LYS A 158 -3.70 -23.33 19.78
C LYS A 158 -3.91 -21.96 19.15
N LEU A 159 -3.47 -21.82 17.91
CA LEU A 159 -3.65 -20.62 17.09
C LEU A 159 -4.66 -20.88 15.96
N PRO A 160 -5.17 -19.81 15.30
CA PRO A 160 -5.94 -19.94 14.07
C PRO A 160 -5.18 -20.73 12.99
N PHE A 161 -3.85 -20.56 12.94
CA PHE A 161 -2.94 -21.35 12.10
C PHE A 161 -1.91 -22.06 12.99
N ASN A 162 -1.87 -23.40 12.92
CA ASN A 162 -0.89 -24.21 13.66
C ASN A 162 0.22 -24.78 12.73
N ASN A 163 -0.03 -24.74 11.43
CA ASN A 163 0.96 -25.03 10.39
C ASN A 163 1.15 -23.76 9.56
N PHE A 164 2.37 -23.51 9.15
CA PHE A 164 2.74 -22.30 8.42
C PHE A 164 3.26 -22.67 7.02
N PRO A 165 2.95 -21.87 5.99
CA PRO A 165 3.46 -22.09 4.64
C PRO A 165 4.98 -21.98 4.62
N LYS A 166 5.62 -22.64 3.64
CA LYS A 166 7.05 -22.43 3.41
C LYS A 166 7.29 -21.03 2.86
N ARG A 167 8.50 -20.49 3.05
CA ARG A 167 8.85 -19.16 2.54
C ARG A 167 8.51 -18.95 1.06
N TRP A 168 8.66 -19.97 0.21
CA TRP A 168 8.42 -19.85 -1.22
C TRP A 168 6.92 -19.77 -1.52
N ASP A 169 6.11 -20.62 -0.89
CA ASP A 169 4.65 -20.58 -1.04
C ASP A 169 4.08 -19.26 -0.49
N PHE A 170 4.65 -18.77 0.62
CA PHE A 170 4.26 -17.49 1.20
C PHE A 170 4.73 -16.28 0.37
N LEU A 171 5.89 -16.40 -0.29
CA LEU A 171 6.39 -15.40 -1.25
C LEU A 171 5.42 -15.25 -2.40
N ASP A 172 5.02 -16.36 -3.03
CA ASP A 172 4.11 -16.36 -4.17
C ASP A 172 2.76 -15.73 -3.80
N PHE A 173 2.21 -16.13 -2.64
CA PHE A 173 1.00 -15.52 -2.10
C PHE A 173 1.16 -14.01 -1.82
N THR A 174 2.32 -13.60 -1.31
CA THR A 174 2.57 -12.19 -1.02
C THR A 174 2.75 -11.37 -2.29
N HIS A 175 3.40 -11.92 -3.32
CA HIS A 175 3.51 -11.30 -4.64
C HIS A 175 2.14 -11.12 -5.30
N GLU A 176 1.26 -12.11 -5.19
CA GLU A 176 -0.13 -11.98 -5.64
C GLU A 176 -0.83 -10.79 -4.96
N VAL A 177 -0.74 -10.70 -3.64
CA VAL A 177 -1.29 -9.57 -2.86
C VAL A 177 -0.68 -8.23 -3.30
N GLN A 178 0.63 -8.18 -3.51
CA GLN A 178 1.33 -6.96 -3.94
C GLN A 178 0.93 -6.55 -5.37
N ASN A 179 0.84 -7.48 -6.30
CA ASN A 179 0.40 -7.20 -7.68
C ASN A 179 -1.06 -6.70 -7.72
N GLU A 180 -1.93 -7.25 -6.87
CA GLU A 180 -3.31 -6.77 -6.73
C GLU A 180 -3.39 -5.37 -6.12
N LEU A 181 -2.56 -5.06 -5.12
CA LEU A 181 -2.43 -3.71 -4.56
C LEU A 181 -1.95 -2.70 -5.63
N ILE A 182 -0.95 -3.08 -6.43
CA ILE A 182 -0.45 -2.28 -7.56
C ILE A 182 -1.55 -2.04 -8.60
N SER A 183 -2.29 -3.09 -8.95
CA SER A 183 -3.42 -3.01 -9.86
C SER A 183 -4.53 -2.10 -9.33
N GLU A 184 -4.74 -2.06 -8.01
CA GLU A 184 -5.72 -1.17 -7.37
C GLU A 184 -5.32 0.31 -7.41
N MET A 185 -4.03 0.62 -7.46
CA MET A 185 -3.54 2.01 -7.58
C MET A 185 -3.79 2.59 -8.98
N ASP A 186 -3.91 1.74 -10.01
CA ASP A 186 -4.15 2.12 -11.41
C ASP A 186 -3.19 3.22 -11.91
N LEU A 187 -1.89 2.98 -11.71
CA LEU A 187 -0.80 3.88 -12.12
C LEU A 187 -0.16 3.47 -13.46
N GLY A 188 -0.81 2.58 -14.22
CA GLY A 188 -0.36 2.15 -15.55
C GLY A 188 0.63 0.99 -15.58
N TYR A 189 1.03 0.44 -14.43
CA TYR A 189 1.79 -0.81 -14.34
C TYR A 189 0.85 -1.96 -13.96
N LYS A 190 0.66 -2.92 -14.87
CA LYS A 190 0.09 -4.24 -14.56
C LYS A 190 1.25 -5.24 -14.51
N ASP A 191 1.26 -6.07 -13.47
CA ASP A 191 2.15 -7.24 -13.31
C ASP A 191 3.65 -6.93 -13.21
N SER A 192 4.07 -6.01 -12.33
CA SER A 192 5.47 -5.56 -12.29
C SER A 192 6.46 -6.48 -11.57
N ILE A 193 6.00 -7.38 -10.70
CA ILE A 193 6.92 -8.16 -9.85
C ILE A 193 7.54 -9.35 -10.61
N ASP A 194 6.77 -10.00 -11.51
CA ASP A 194 7.21 -11.22 -12.20
C ASP A 194 7.42 -11.08 -13.72
N TYR A 195 7.12 -9.91 -14.32
CA TYR A 195 7.35 -9.72 -15.76
C TYR A 195 8.85 -9.64 -16.06
N LYS A 196 9.30 -10.38 -17.09
CA LYS A 196 10.70 -10.37 -17.58
C LYS A 196 11.21 -8.94 -17.71
N ASN A 197 11.98 -8.51 -16.73
CA ASN A 197 12.59 -7.20 -16.74
C ASN A 197 13.62 -7.20 -17.87
N THR A 198 13.37 -6.42 -18.92
CA THR A 198 14.30 -6.30 -20.06
C THR A 198 15.68 -5.78 -19.64
N TYR A 199 15.77 -5.16 -18.45
CA TYR A 199 17.01 -4.77 -17.82
C TYR A 199 17.70 -5.90 -17.05
N GLU A 200 17.01 -6.97 -16.64
CA GLU A 200 17.64 -8.11 -15.96
C GLU A 200 18.76 -8.69 -16.82
N ARG A 201 18.49 -8.89 -18.11
CA ARG A 201 19.50 -9.33 -19.07
C ARG A 201 20.68 -8.36 -19.14
N LYS A 202 20.42 -7.05 -19.25
CA LYS A 202 21.46 -6.01 -19.28
C LYS A 202 22.27 -5.97 -17.98
N PHE A 203 21.63 -6.20 -16.84
CA PHE A 203 22.25 -6.24 -15.53
C PHE A 203 23.15 -7.46 -15.38
N LYS A 204 22.66 -8.65 -15.75
CA LYS A 204 23.45 -9.88 -15.80
C LYS A 204 24.66 -9.74 -16.73
N GLU A 205 24.47 -9.16 -17.91
CA GLU A 205 25.56 -8.85 -18.85
C GLU A 205 26.60 -7.89 -18.23
N ARG A 206 26.15 -6.78 -17.61
CA ARG A 206 27.04 -5.78 -16.97
C ARG A 206 27.89 -6.38 -15.85
N TYR A 207 27.31 -7.23 -15.01
CA TYR A 207 27.97 -7.79 -13.83
C TYR A 207 28.50 -9.22 -14.02
N LYS A 208 28.41 -9.77 -15.24
CA LYS A 208 28.83 -11.14 -15.57
C LYS A 208 28.16 -12.20 -14.70
N LEU A 209 26.88 -12.00 -14.38
CA LEU A 209 26.05 -12.94 -13.63
C LEU A 209 25.40 -13.94 -14.60
N LYS A 210 25.29 -15.21 -14.21
CA LYS A 210 24.64 -16.27 -15.00
C LYS A 210 23.11 -16.15 -14.94
#